data_AF-A0AAU7UA11-F1
#
_entry.id   AF-A0AAU7UA11-F1
#
_cell.length_a   1.000
_cell.length_b   1.000
_cell.length_c   1.000
_cell.angle_alpha   90.00
_cell.angle_beta   90.00
_cell.angle_gamma   90.00
#
_symmetry.space_group_name_H-M   'P 1'
#
loop_
_entity.id
_entity.type
_entity.pdbx_description
1 polymer ?
#
loop_
_entity_poly.entity_id
_entity_poly.type
_entity_poly.pdbx_seq_one_letter_code
_entity_poly.pdbx_strand_id
1 'polypeptide(L)'
;MSQAALGQPEKLNWVTVPLIVLMVFQVLAVILVPLVWPLITAILSGDTTLASQDVQLARTVTGSAIAVAEVVQLIILVFTFLTYRAVVQGRSWGRIAAVVLFVLNILNFPFGTLLAVFGLIGAFDPDVQRYCSR
;
A
#
# COMPACT_ATOMS: atom_id res chain seq x y z
N MET A 1 8.61 -5.78 37.47
CA MET A 1 9.07 -4.43 37.09
C MET A 1 8.00 -3.79 36.21
N SER A 2 7.36 -2.74 36.70
CA SER A 2 6.22 -2.06 36.07
C SER A 2 6.66 -1.35 34.78
N GLN A 3 6.24 -1.87 33.62
CA GLN A 3 6.54 -1.34 32.27
C GLN A 3 5.68 -0.11 31.89
N ALA A 4 5.28 0.71 32.86
CA ALA A 4 4.26 1.75 32.68
C ALA A 4 4.77 3.08 32.08
N ALA A 5 6.04 3.21 31.69
CA ALA A 5 6.59 4.52 31.31
C ALA A 5 7.67 4.50 30.20
N LEU A 6 7.67 3.52 29.30
CA LEU A 6 8.46 3.66 28.07
C LEU A 6 7.62 4.49 27.10
N GLY A 7 7.99 5.76 26.93
CA GLY A 7 7.46 6.63 25.87
C GLY A 7 7.60 5.97 24.50
N GLN A 8 6.92 6.53 23.49
CA GLN A 8 7.03 6.01 22.13
C GLN A 8 8.51 5.91 21.71
N PRO A 9 9.00 4.74 21.27
CA PRO A 9 10.40 4.62 20.89
C PRO A 9 10.67 5.50 19.68
N GLU A 10 11.82 6.17 19.65
CA GLU A 10 12.22 7.02 18.52
C GLU A 10 12.20 6.25 17.19
N LYS A 11 12.57 4.96 17.26
CA LYS A 11 12.57 4.04 16.12
C LYS A 11 11.18 3.63 15.63
N LEU A 12 10.10 3.97 16.33
CA LEU A 12 8.73 3.75 15.83
C LEU A 12 8.51 4.49 14.50
N ASN A 13 9.16 5.64 14.33
CA ASN A 13 9.11 6.43 13.09
C ASN A 13 9.64 5.66 11.88
N TRP A 14 10.51 4.67 12.08
CA TRP A 14 11.01 3.82 11.00
C TRP A 14 9.95 2.87 10.46
N VAL A 15 8.85 2.63 11.21
CA VAL A 15 7.70 1.85 10.74
C VAL A 15 6.58 2.78 10.28
N THR A 16 6.28 3.82 11.05
CA THR A 16 5.12 4.68 10.80
C THR A 16 5.32 5.61 9.61
N VAL A 17 6.52 6.18 9.42
CA VAL A 17 6.79 7.06 8.27
C VAL A 17 6.66 6.29 6.96
N PRO A 18 7.28 5.09 6.78
CA PRO A 18 7.05 4.30 5.58
C PRO A 18 5.60 3.92 5.34
N LEU A 19 4.82 3.59 6.38
CA LEU A 19 3.39 3.31 6.25
C LEU A 19 2.60 4.54 5.78
N ILE A 20 2.91 5.74 6.30
CA ILE A 20 2.26 6.98 5.87
C ILE A 20 2.59 7.28 4.41
N VAL A 21 3.88 7.17 4.02
CA VAL A 21 4.31 7.42 2.64
C VAL A 21 3.65 6.42 1.69
N LEU A 22 3.60 5.13 2.08
CA LEU A 22 2.88 4.09 1.34
C LEU A 22 1.39 4.45 1.16
N MET A 23 0.73 4.88 2.23
CA MET A 23 -0.67 5.27 2.22
C MET A 23 -0.90 6.46 1.27
N VAL A 24 -0.01 7.45 1.25
CA VAL A 24 -0.07 8.58 0.31
C VAL A 24 0.02 8.09 -1.13
N PHE A 25 0.97 7.21 -1.45
CA PHE A 25 1.07 6.64 -2.80
C PHE A 25 -0.17 5.83 -3.19
N GLN A 26 -0.74 5.05 -2.26
CA GLN A 26 -1.97 4.30 -2.50
C GLN A 26 -3.17 5.22 -2.75
N VAL A 27 -3.32 6.30 -1.99
CA VAL A 27 -4.36 7.32 -2.23
C VAL A 27 -4.18 7.96 -3.60
N LEU A 28 -2.96 8.34 -3.96
CA LEU A 28 -2.66 8.88 -5.28
C LEU A 28 -2.99 7.88 -6.40
N ALA A 29 -2.65 6.60 -6.22
CA ALA A 29 -2.96 5.56 -7.18
C ALA A 29 -4.48 5.39 -7.38
N VAL A 30 -5.25 5.32 -6.30
CA VAL A 30 -6.72 5.22 -6.36
C VAL A 30 -7.32 6.43 -7.08
N ILE A 31 -6.79 7.64 -6.86
CA ILE A 31 -7.29 8.83 -7.55
C ILE A 31 -6.87 8.83 -9.03
N LEU A 32 -5.62 8.48 -9.34
CA LEU A 32 -5.08 8.59 -10.69
C LEU A 32 -5.66 7.57 -11.68
N VAL A 33 -5.95 6.35 -11.23
CA VAL A 33 -6.48 5.27 -12.09
C VAL A 33 -7.74 5.69 -12.88
N PRO A 34 -8.82 6.22 -12.26
CA PRO A 34 -10.00 6.66 -13.00
C PRO A 34 -9.72 7.89 -13.89
N LEU A 35 -8.72 8.72 -13.57
CA LEU A 35 -8.31 9.83 -14.44
C LEU A 35 -7.59 9.35 -15.71
N VAL A 36 -6.86 8.24 -15.63
CA VAL A 36 -6.11 7.67 -16.77
C VAL A 36 -7.01 6.81 -17.67
N TRP A 37 -8.14 6.31 -17.16
CA TRP A 37 -9.04 5.44 -17.93
C TRP A 37 -9.56 6.05 -19.26
N PRO A 38 -10.01 7.32 -19.31
CA PRO A 38 -10.39 7.96 -20.58
C PRO A 38 -9.25 8.00 -21.60
N LEU A 39 -8.01 8.19 -21.15
CA LEU A 39 -6.84 8.18 -22.04
C LEU A 39 -6.61 6.79 -22.64
N ILE A 40 -6.70 5.72 -21.84
CA ILE A 40 -6.57 4.33 -22.32
C ILE A 40 -7.65 4.03 -23.37
N THR A 41 -8.90 4.40 -23.08
CA THR A 41 -10.00 4.17 -24.03
C THR A 41 -9.84 4.97 -25.31
N ALA A 42 -9.37 6.22 -25.24
CA ALA A 42 -9.09 7.06 -26.40
C ALA A 42 -8.01 6.43 -27.31
N ILE A 43 -6.92 5.94 -26.72
CA ILE A 43 -5.84 5.23 -27.43
C ILE A 43 -6.40 4.00 -28.14
N LEU A 44 -7.21 3.19 -27.45
CA LEU A 44 -7.82 1.99 -28.03
C LEU A 44 -8.79 2.29 -29.19
N SER A 45 -9.45 3.46 -29.21
CA SER A 45 -10.27 3.88 -30.37
C SER A 45 -9.47 4.43 -31.53
N GLY A 46 -8.26 4.93 -31.28
CA GLY A 46 -7.42 5.54 -32.30
C GLY A 46 -6.77 4.51 -33.23
N ASP A 47 -6.77 3.23 -32.84
CA ASP A 47 -6.19 2.16 -33.64
C ASP A 47 -7.16 1.70 -34.74
N THR A 48 -6.85 2.07 -35.98
CA THR A 48 -7.65 1.71 -37.17
C THR A 48 -7.36 0.31 -37.69
N THR A 49 -6.40 -0.41 -37.11
CA THR A 49 -6.00 -1.75 -37.58
C THR A 49 -6.83 -2.87 -36.94
N LEU A 50 -7.47 -2.59 -35.81
CA LEU A 50 -8.30 -3.54 -35.07
C LEU A 50 -9.75 -3.52 -35.58
N ALA A 51 -10.38 -4.69 -35.61
CA ALA A 51 -11.81 -4.77 -35.82
C ALA A 51 -12.56 -4.10 -34.66
N SER A 52 -13.67 -3.42 -34.95
CA SER A 52 -14.47 -2.69 -33.94
C SER A 52 -14.92 -3.58 -32.78
N GLN A 53 -15.19 -4.86 -33.06
CA GLN A 53 -15.55 -5.87 -32.07
C GLN A 53 -14.40 -6.19 -31.11
N ASP A 54 -13.16 -6.27 -31.61
CA ASP A 54 -11.97 -6.55 -30.80
C ASP A 54 -11.64 -5.38 -29.87
N VAL A 55 -11.79 -4.14 -30.37
CA VAL A 55 -11.64 -2.92 -29.57
C VAL A 55 -12.67 -2.86 -28.44
N GLN A 56 -13.92 -3.23 -28.71
CA GLN A 56 -14.97 -3.26 -27.69
C GLN A 56 -14.72 -4.33 -26.62
N LEU A 57 -14.27 -5.52 -27.03
CA LEU A 57 -13.90 -6.59 -26.12
C LEU A 57 -12.71 -6.17 -25.23
N ALA A 58 -11.66 -5.62 -25.84
CA ALA A 58 -10.49 -5.13 -25.12
C ALA A 58 -10.86 -4.09 -24.06
N ARG A 59 -11.69 -3.09 -24.42
CA ARG A 59 -12.18 -2.08 -23.47
C ARG A 59 -12.93 -2.69 -22.29
N THR A 60 -13.78 -3.67 -22.55
CA THR A 60 -14.60 -4.30 -21.51
C THR A 60 -13.74 -5.13 -20.55
N VAL A 61 -12.80 -5.92 -21.09
CA VAL A 61 -11.88 -6.74 -20.29
C VAL A 61 -10.88 -5.87 -19.52
N THR A 62 -10.25 -4.89 -20.15
CA THR A 62 -9.32 -3.98 -19.47
C THR A 62 -10.03 -3.15 -18.42
N GLY A 63 -11.22 -2.62 -18.72
CA GLY A 63 -11.97 -1.78 -17.79
C GLY A 63 -12.43 -2.54 -16.55
N SER A 64 -12.93 -3.77 -16.73
CA SER A 64 -13.30 -4.64 -15.61
C SER A 64 -12.09 -5.05 -14.76
N ALA A 65 -10.97 -5.41 -15.40
CA ALA A 65 -9.74 -5.75 -14.68
C ALA A 65 -9.21 -4.57 -13.85
N ILE A 66 -9.24 -3.35 -14.40
CA ILE A 66 -8.86 -2.12 -13.69
C ILE A 66 -9.81 -1.87 -12.52
N ALA A 67 -11.12 -1.97 -12.72
CA ALA A 67 -12.10 -1.76 -11.64
C ALA A 67 -11.91 -2.75 -10.49
N VAL A 68 -11.65 -4.03 -10.79
CA VAL A 68 -11.35 -5.05 -9.76
C VAL A 68 -10.05 -4.71 -9.03
N ALA A 69 -8.99 -4.34 -9.77
CA ALA A 69 -7.71 -3.94 -9.18
C ALA A 69 -7.86 -2.70 -8.28
N GLU A 70 -8.70 -1.73 -8.66
CA GLU A 70 -8.98 -0.53 -7.89
C GLU A 70 -9.69 -0.84 -6.57
N VAL A 71 -10.68 -1.74 -6.58
CA VAL A 71 -11.36 -2.20 -5.35
C VAL A 71 -10.37 -2.92 -4.43
N VAL A 72 -9.52 -3.79 -4.96
CA VAL A 72 -8.47 -4.46 -4.17
C VAL A 72 -7.50 -3.43 -3.59
N GLN A 73 -7.12 -2.42 -4.37
CA GLN A 73 -6.23 -1.36 -3.93
C GLN A 73 -6.85 -0.52 -2.79
N LEU A 74 -8.16 -0.26 -2.83
CA LEU A 74 -8.90 0.39 -1.75
C LEU A 74 -8.90 -0.45 -0.47
N ILE A 75 -9.09 -1.77 -0.57
CA ILE A 75 -9.02 -2.68 0.58
C ILE A 75 -7.62 -2.63 1.22
N ILE A 76 -6.57 -2.69 0.40
CA ILE A 76 -5.18 -2.60 0.85
C ILE A 76 -4.92 -1.24 1.51
N LEU A 77 -5.46 -0.15 0.97
CA LEU A 77 -5.34 1.20 1.54
C LEU A 77 -5.96 1.26 2.95
N VAL A 78 -7.19 0.76 3.10
CA VAL A 78 -7.87 0.70 4.41
C VAL A 78 -7.07 -0.18 5.37
N PHE A 79 -6.58 -1.33 4.92
CA PHE A 79 -5.76 -2.22 5.74
C PHE A 79 -4.43 -1.56 6.16
N THR A 80 -3.79 -0.79 5.28
CA THR A 80 -2.59 -0.01 5.58
C THR A 80 -2.87 1.04 6.65
N PHE A 81 -3.98 1.76 6.53
CA PHE A 81 -4.40 2.74 7.54
C PHE A 81 -4.66 2.10 8.91
N LEU A 82 -5.37 0.97 8.95
CA LEU A 82 -5.63 0.22 10.18
C LEU A 82 -4.33 -0.30 10.80
N THR A 83 -3.40 -0.77 9.97
CA THR A 83 -2.06 -1.21 10.38
C THR A 83 -1.28 -0.06 11.01
N TYR A 84 -1.26 1.11 10.37
CA TYR A 84 -0.65 2.32 10.93
C TYR A 84 -1.22 2.66 12.31
N ARG A 85 -2.55 2.71 12.45
CA ARG A 85 -3.19 3.00 13.74
C ARG A 85 -2.85 1.96 14.81
N ALA A 86 -2.80 0.69 14.44
CA ALA A 86 -2.46 -0.39 15.34
C ALA A 86 -1.00 -0.30 15.82
N VAL A 87 -0.06 0.02 14.93
CA VAL A 87 1.35 0.24 15.26
C VAL A 87 1.51 1.44 16.20
N VAL A 88 0.84 2.57 15.92
CA VAL A 88 0.88 3.77 16.78
C VAL A 88 0.28 3.52 18.16
N GLN A 89 -0.64 2.56 18.29
CA GLN A 89 -1.23 2.13 19.57
C GLN A 89 -0.39 1.07 20.28
N GLY A 90 0.69 0.57 19.67
CA GLY A 90 1.53 -0.49 20.24
C GLY A 90 0.88 -1.87 20.23
N ARG A 91 -0.02 -2.15 19.28
CA ARG A 91 -0.68 -3.46 19.16
C ARG A 91 0.19 -4.47 18.42
N SER A 92 0.29 -5.68 18.95
CA SER A 92 1.10 -6.78 18.39
C SER A 92 0.75 -7.17 16.96
N TRP A 93 -0.55 -7.29 16.65
CA TRP A 93 -0.98 -7.61 15.29
C TRP A 93 -0.62 -6.50 14.28
N GLY A 94 -0.56 -5.24 14.72
CA GLY A 94 -0.20 -4.10 13.87
C GLY A 94 1.22 -4.21 13.33
N ARG A 95 2.17 -4.62 14.18
CA ARG A 95 3.56 -4.87 13.75
C ARG A 95 3.64 -6.00 12.73
N ILE A 96 2.92 -7.10 12.97
CA ILE A 96 2.90 -8.25 12.07
C ILE A 96 2.32 -7.86 10.71
N ALA A 97 1.20 -7.13 10.71
CA ALA A 97 0.58 -6.61 9.49
C ALA A 97 1.52 -5.66 8.74
N ALA A 98 2.27 -4.80 9.45
CA ALA A 98 3.27 -3.92 8.84
C ALA A 98 4.39 -4.73 8.15
N VAL A 99 4.89 -5.78 8.80
CA VAL A 99 5.89 -6.69 8.20
C VAL A 99 5.35 -7.31 6.91
N VAL A 100 4.12 -7.83 6.92
CA VAL A 100 3.50 -8.41 5.72
C VAL A 100 3.40 -7.37 4.61
N LEU A 101 2.92 -6.15 4.91
CA LEU A 101 2.81 -5.07 3.93
C LEU A 101 4.16 -4.69 3.34
N PHE A 102 5.20 -4.61 4.16
CA PHE A 102 6.54 -4.29 3.67
C PHE A 102 7.12 -5.41 2.82
N VAL A 103 7.02 -6.67 3.24
CA VAL A 103 7.48 -7.81 2.43
C VAL A 103 6.82 -7.81 1.05
N LEU A 104 5.51 -7.59 0.98
CA LEU A 104 4.79 -7.48 -0.29
C LEU A 104 5.25 -6.28 -1.12
N ASN A 105 5.59 -5.16 -0.47
CA ASN A 105 6.06 -3.94 -1.15
C ASN A 105 7.52 -3.98 -1.61
N ILE A 106 8.32 -4.97 -1.19
CA ILE A 106 9.67 -5.15 -1.73
C ILE A 106 9.65 -5.27 -3.26
N LEU A 107 8.59 -5.88 -3.81
CA LEU A 107 8.42 -6.08 -5.25
C LEU A 107 8.12 -4.80 -6.03
N ASN A 108 7.73 -3.72 -5.35
CA ASN A 108 7.35 -2.45 -5.97
C ASN A 108 8.57 -1.52 -6.13
N PHE A 109 9.49 -1.87 -7.02
CA PHE A 109 10.72 -1.10 -7.24
C PHE A 109 10.48 0.20 -8.02
N PRO A 110 11.17 1.32 -7.69
CA PRO A 110 12.17 1.48 -6.62
C PRO A 110 11.59 1.91 -5.26
N PHE A 111 10.48 2.64 -5.25
CA PHE A 111 10.01 3.33 -4.03
C PHE A 111 9.49 2.36 -2.97
N GLY A 112 8.71 1.35 -3.36
CA GLY A 112 8.20 0.34 -2.45
C GLY A 112 9.32 -0.46 -1.80
N THR A 113 10.36 -0.80 -2.56
CA THR A 113 11.55 -1.49 -2.03
C THR A 113 12.24 -0.67 -0.94
N LEU A 114 12.51 0.61 -1.19
CA LEU A 114 13.15 1.49 -0.21
C LEU A 114 12.31 1.59 1.07
N LEU A 115 11.01 1.89 0.94
CA LEU A 115 10.10 2.01 2.07
C LEU A 115 9.98 0.69 2.84
N ALA A 116 9.92 -0.44 2.13
CA ALA A 116 9.85 -1.75 2.74
C ALA A 116 11.11 -2.08 3.55
N VAL A 117 12.30 -1.79 3.02
CA VAL A 117 13.55 -2.07 3.74
C VAL A 117 13.63 -1.24 5.02
N PHE A 118 13.38 0.07 4.97
CA PHE A 118 13.37 0.92 6.17
C PHE A 118 12.29 0.49 7.17
N GLY A 119 11.10 0.16 6.66
CA GLY A 119 9.98 -0.34 7.43
C GLY A 119 10.28 -1.64 8.17
N LEU A 120 10.93 -2.60 7.50
CA LEU A 120 11.31 -3.88 8.09
C LEU A 120 12.40 -3.72 9.15
N ILE A 121 13.41 -2.87 8.90
CA ILE A 121 14.43 -2.54 9.90
C ILE A 121 13.76 -2.02 11.18
N GLY A 122 12.82 -1.08 11.05
CA GLY A 122 12.06 -0.58 12.19
C GLY A 122 11.18 -1.64 12.85
N ALA A 123 10.49 -2.48 12.07
CA ALA A 123 9.54 -3.47 12.58
C ALA A 123 10.22 -4.64 13.33
N PHE A 124 11.49 -4.90 13.02
CA PHE A 124 12.31 -5.89 13.71
C PHE A 124 13.18 -5.28 14.83
N ASP A 125 13.17 -3.96 15.03
CA ASP A 125 13.94 -3.36 16.12
C ASP A 125 13.41 -3.81 17.51
N PRO A 126 14.28 -4.24 18.44
CA PRO A 126 13.86 -4.75 19.74
C PRO A 126 12.98 -3.78 20.56
N ASP A 127 13.20 -2.48 20.45
CA ASP A 127 12.43 -1.48 21.20
C ASP A 127 11.02 -1.33 20.62
N VAL A 128 10.91 -1.40 19.29
CA VAL A 128 9.61 -1.43 18.59
C VAL A 128 8.87 -2.73 18.87
N GLN A 129 9.57 -3.87 18.95
CA GLN A 129 8.95 -5.14 19.31
C GLN A 129 8.36 -5.13 20.71
N ARG A 130 9.10 -4.61 21.70
CA ARG A 130 8.64 -4.47 23.09
C ARG A 130 7.49 -3.47 23.20
N TYR A 131 7.53 -2.38 22.43
CA TYR A 131 6.44 -1.43 22.40
C TYR A 131 5.16 -2.05 21.83
N CYS A 132 5.29 -2.81 20.73
CA CYS A 132 4.18 -3.48 20.07
C CYS A 132 3.79 -4.82 20.70
N SER A 133 4.38 -5.28 21.80
CA SER A 133 4.00 -6.57 22.41
C SER A 133 2.81 -6.47 23.37
N ARG A 134 2.08 -5.35 23.36
CA ARG A 134 0.86 -5.12 24.14
C ARG A 134 -0.37 -5.62 23.36
#